data_AF-A0A8I1P509-F1
#
_entry.id   AF-A0A8I1P509-F1
#
_cell.length_a   1.000
_cell.length_b   1.000
_cell.length_c   1.000
_cell.angle_alpha   90.00
_cell.angle_beta   90.00
_cell.angle_gamma   90.00
#
_symmetry.space_group_name_H-M   'P 1'
#
loop_
_entity.id
_entity.type
_entity.pdbx_description
1 polymer ?
#
loop_
_entity_poly.entity_id
_entity_poly.type
_entity_poly.pdbx_seq_one_letter_code
_entity_poly.pdbx_strand_id
1 'polypeptide(L)' 'MRRVQLFLAASLGCFILAGVMLVSPHAVPGARMAECTKMLEGYDKAGSTPRRGTPERQRYVDCYYVVCGIRLDG' A
#
# COMPACT_ATOMS: atom_id res chain seq x y z
N MET A 1 8.35 31.04 -30.69
CA MET A 1 8.33 29.56 -30.58
C MET A 1 8.70 29.03 -29.17
N ARG A 2 8.44 29.79 -28.09
CA ARG A 2 8.88 29.45 -26.71
C ARG A 2 7.76 28.84 -25.83
N ARG A 3 6.50 28.94 -26.28
CA ARG A 3 5.31 28.45 -25.55
C ARG A 3 5.05 26.95 -25.77
N VAL A 4 5.37 26.42 -26.96
CA VAL A 4 5.14 25.00 -27.31
C VAL A 4 6.00 24.04 -26.46
N GLN A 5 7.22 24.45 -26.10
CA GLN A 5 8.11 23.65 -25.26
C GLN A 5 7.62 23.50 -23.81
N LEU A 6 6.93 24.52 -23.28
CA LEU A 6 6.34 24.46 -21.93
C LEU A 6 5.17 23.48 -21.86
N PHE A 7 4.36 23.39 -22.93
CA PHE A 7 3.25 22.43 -23.00
C PHE A 7 3.74 20.97 -23.12
N LEU A 8 4.85 20.71 -23.81
CA LEU A 8 5.43 19.36 -23.89
C LEU A 8 6.06 18.89 -22.57
N ALA A 9 6.71 19.80 -21.82
CA ALA A 9 7.28 19.45 -20.52
C ALA A 9 6.19 19.10 -19.48
N ALA A 10 5.08 19.84 -19.51
CA ALA A 10 3.95 19.61 -18.60
C ALA A 10 3.25 18.26 -18.84
N SER A 11 3.13 17.81 -20.10
CA SER A 11 2.50 16.54 -20.41
C SER A 11 3.37 15.34 -20.02
N LEU A 12 4.69 15.40 -20.27
CA LEU A 12 5.64 14.36 -19.85
C LEU A 12 5.70 14.20 -18.33
N GLY A 13 5.62 15.30 -17.57
CA GLY A 13 5.57 15.25 -16.10
C GLY A 13 4.36 14.46 -15.56
N CYS A 14 3.18 14.62 -16.17
CA CYS A 14 1.99 13.88 -15.77
C CYS A 14 2.06 12.38 -16.13
N PHE A 15 2.68 12.01 -17.25
CA PHE A 15 2.85 10.60 -17.62
C PHE A 15 3.82 9.86 -16.68
N ILE A 16 4.85 10.53 -16.17
CA ILE A 16 5.79 9.92 -15.21
C ILE A 16 5.10 9.69 -13.86
N LEU A 17 4.32 10.66 -13.35
CA LEU A 17 3.56 10.46 -12.10
C LEU A 17 2.48 9.37 -12.21
N ALA A 18 1.81 9.27 -13.36
CA ALA A 18 0.84 8.19 -13.61
C ALA A 18 1.54 6.81 -13.71
N GLY A 19 2.75 6.75 -14.28
CA GLY A 19 3.56 5.55 -14.35
C GLY A 19 4.02 5.03 -12.98
N VAL A 20 4.33 5.92 -12.03
CA VAL A 20 4.71 5.52 -10.66
C VAL A 20 3.51 4.97 -9.88
N MET A 21 2.29 5.45 -10.14
CA MET A 21 1.05 4.88 -9.57
C MET A 21 0.72 3.48 -10.12
N LEU A 22 1.15 3.16 -11.35
CA LEU A 22 0.96 1.85 -11.98
C LEU A 22 2.02 0.80 -11.57
N VAL A 23 3.14 1.24 -10.99
CA VAL A 23 4.26 0.37 -10.56
C VAL A 23 4.20 0.07 -9.05
N SER A 24 3.11 0.43 -8.37
CA SER A 24 2.72 -0.26 -7.14
C SER A 24 1.89 -1.48 -7.52
N PRO A 25 2.44 -2.71 -7.51
CA PRO A 25 1.70 -3.94 -7.84
C PRO A 25 0.53 -4.23 -6.88
N HIS A 26 0.32 -3.35 -5.89
CA HIS A 26 -0.77 -3.40 -4.93
C HIS A 26 -1.50 -2.06 -4.96
N ALA A 27 -2.28 -1.79 -6.01
CA ALA A 27 -3.40 -0.87 -5.90
C ALA A 27 -4.43 -1.53 -4.96
N VAL A 28 -4.09 -1.60 -3.68
CA VAL A 28 -4.97 -2.13 -2.64
C VAL A 28 -6.17 -1.19 -2.64
N PRO A 29 -7.39 -1.68 -2.92
CA PRO A 29 -8.57 -0.83 -2.84
C PRO A 29 -8.58 -0.18 -1.46
N GLY A 30 -8.77 1.14 -1.39
CA GLY A 30 -8.63 1.89 -0.13
C GLY A 30 -9.46 1.33 1.03
N ALA A 31 -10.56 0.64 0.72
CA ALA A 31 -11.36 -0.13 1.68
C ALA A 31 -10.55 -1.21 2.42
N ARG A 32 -9.73 -1.99 1.70
CA ARG A 32 -8.88 -3.05 2.27
C ARG A 32 -7.71 -2.47 3.09
N MET A 33 -7.23 -1.27 2.74
CA MET A 33 -6.25 -0.55 3.56
C MET A 33 -6.84 -0.16 4.92
N ALA A 34 -8.04 0.44 4.94
CA ALA A 34 -8.70 0.84 6.18
C ALA A 34 -9.03 -0.35 7.10
N GLU A 35 -9.50 -1.47 6.52
CA GLU A 35 -9.74 -2.72 7.25
C GLU A 35 -8.45 -3.27 7.87
N CYS A 36 -7.36 -3.30 7.10
CA CYS A 36 -6.06 -3.78 7.58
C CYS A 36 -5.48 -2.87 8.67
N THR A 37 -5.55 -1.55 8.52
CA THR A 37 -5.10 -0.61 9.56
C THR A 37 -5.86 -0.84 10.87
N LYS A 38 -7.19 -0.97 10.81
CA LYS A 38 -8.01 -1.20 12.00
C LYS A 38 -7.67 -2.53 12.68
N MET A 39 -7.43 -3.59 11.91
CA MET A 39 -7.00 -4.88 12.43
C MET A 39 -5.65 -4.76 13.16
N LEU A 40 -4.65 -4.15 12.51
CA LEU A 40 -3.31 -3.97 13.07
C LEU A 40 -3.33 -3.11 14.34
N GLU A 41 -4.06 -2.01 14.35
CA GLU A 41 -4.25 -1.16 15.54
C GLU A 41 -4.87 -1.93 16.71
N GLY A 42 -5.78 -2.87 16.44
CA GLY A 42 -6.40 -3.69 17.48
C GLY A 42 -5.37 -4.54 18.22
N TYR A 43 -4.43 -5.15 17.48
CA TYR A 43 -3.35 -5.96 18.05
C TYR A 43 -2.27 -5.11 18.71
N ASP A 44 -1.93 -3.96 18.13
CA ASP A 44 -0.99 -3.00 18.71
C ASP A 44 -1.48 -2.52 20.09
N LYS A 45 -2.75 -2.08 20.17
CA LYS A 45 -3.40 -1.70 21.44
C LYS A 45 -3.49 -2.84 22.44
N ALA A 46 -3.68 -4.07 21.97
CA ALA A 46 -3.70 -5.25 22.81
C ALA A 46 -2.30 -5.72 23.24
N GLY A 47 -1.22 -5.14 22.69
CA GLY A 47 0.16 -5.57 22.95
C GLY A 47 0.43 -7.03 22.58
N SER A 48 -0.35 -7.59 21.66
CA SER A 48 -0.31 -9.02 21.32
C SER A 48 -0.37 -9.21 19.81
N THR A 49 0.10 -10.36 19.32
CA THR A 49 -0.06 -10.73 17.92
C THR A 49 -0.79 -12.07 17.82
N PRO A 50 -1.52 -12.31 16.71
CA PRO A 50 -2.29 -13.54 16.57
C PRO A 50 -1.39 -14.78 16.58
N ARG A 51 -1.93 -15.88 17.12
CA ARG A 51 -1.21 -17.14 17.32
C ARG A 51 -0.71 -17.70 15.98
N ARG A 52 0.55 -18.14 15.94
CA ARG A 52 1.15 -18.77 14.74
C ARG A 52 0.37 -20.03 14.31
N GLY A 53 0.36 -20.28 13.01
CA GLY A 53 -0.33 -21.43 12.40
C GLY A 53 -1.85 -21.31 12.34
N THR A 54 -2.41 -20.14 12.70
CA THR A 54 -3.85 -19.86 12.55
C THR A 54 -4.12 -19.07 11.27
N PRO A 55 -5.32 -19.19 10.68
CA PRO A 55 -5.72 -18.35 9.53
C PRO A 55 -5.74 -16.85 9.87
N GLU A 56 -5.91 -16.50 11.14
CA GLU A 56 -5.88 -15.13 11.64
C GLU A 56 -4.46 -14.53 11.54
N ARG A 57 -3.42 -15.33 11.82
CA ARG A 57 -2.03 -14.92 11.60
C ARG A 57 -1.72 -14.64 10.14
N GLN A 58 -2.25 -15.46 9.23
CA GLN A 58 -2.06 -15.23 7.79
C GLN A 58 -2.64 -13.88 7.36
N ARG A 59 -3.86 -13.57 7.80
CA ARG A 59 -4.50 -12.26 7.56
C ARG A 59 -3.71 -11.11 8.16
N TYR A 60 -3.16 -11.28 9.36
CA TYR A 60 -2.32 -10.28 10.00
C TYR A 60 -1.06 -9.98 9.17
N VAL A 61 -0.36 -11.01 8.70
CA VAL A 61 0.83 -10.86 7.84
C VAL A 61 0.47 -10.21 6.51
N ASP A 62 -0.62 -10.62 5.88
CA ASP A 62 -1.11 -10.03 4.62
C ASP A 62 -1.46 -8.55 4.81
N CYS A 63 -2.11 -8.19 5.92
CA CYS A 63 -2.41 -6.80 6.25
C CYS A 63 -1.16 -5.99 6.59
N TYR A 64 -0.16 -6.59 7.24
CA TYR A 64 1.14 -5.96 7.46
C TYR A 64 1.86 -5.68 6.14
N TYR A 65 1.77 -6.60 5.18
CA TYR A 65 2.32 -6.40 3.84
C TYR A 65 1.59 -5.30 3.08
N VAL A 66 0.26 -5.25 3.17
CA VAL A 66 -0.57 -4.22 2.56
C VAL A 66 -0.28 -2.83 3.13
N VAL A 67 -0.16 -2.70 4.46
CA VAL A 67 -0.03 -1.42 5.15
C VAL A 67 1.43 -0.95 5.19
N CYS A 68 2.36 -1.84 5.52
CA CYS A 68 3.77 -1.49 5.73
C CYS A 68 4.65 -1.83 4.52
N GLY A 69 4.16 -2.56 3.52
CA GLY A 69 4.96 -3.00 2.36
C GLY A 69 5.99 -4.08 2.69
N ILE A 70 6.03 -4.57 3.93
CA ILE A 70 7.03 -5.52 4.44
C ILE A 70 6.36 -6.88 4.61
N ARG A 71 6.94 -7.93 4.03
CA ARG A 71 6.52 -9.31 4.31
C ARG A 71 7.13 -9.72 5.64
N LEU A 72 6.29 -9.93 6.64
CA LEU A 72 6.69 -10.63 7.85
C LEU A 72 6.80 -12.12 7.51
N ASP A 73 7.96 -12.73 7.76
CA ASP A 73 8.07 -14.20 7.70
C ASP A 73 7.10 -14.82 8.71
N GLY A 74 6.29 -15.77 8.23
CA GLY A 74 5.12 -16.34 8.91
C GLY A 74 5.41 -17.03 10.23
#